data_AF-A0A2E3RNJ3-F1
#
_entry.id   AF-A0A2E3RNJ3-F1
#
_cell.length_a   1.000
_cell.length_b   1.000
_cell.length_c   1.000
_cell.angle_alpha   90.00
_cell.angle_beta   90.00
_cell.angle_gamma   90.00
#
_symmetry.space_group_name_H-M   'P 1'
#
loop_
_entity.id
_entity.type
_entity.pdbx_description
1 polymer ?
#
loop_
_entity_poly.entity_id
_entity_poly.type
_entity_poly.pdbx_seq_one_letter_code
_entity_poly.pdbx_strand_id
1 'polypeptide(L)'
;MAGQDRSGRIFVICFIIVLVASLVGTGIFGAFVVSDVREQARSTDSALRSVAWTMLVHATEDEGRFPTSQEQLLQTRPSEQITLPESAGSDIPSSMEQALQGLPWMPLDEATESINITYATDPTLAPVLGTDGRPSGLGTIELVNSWLLQLREASSG
;
A
#
# COMPACT_ATOMS: atom_id res chain seq x y z
N MET A 1 5.93 -67.56 9.38
CA MET A 1 5.51 -66.35 8.65
C MET A 1 5.60 -65.11 9.55
N ALA A 2 6.80 -64.74 10.04
CA ALA A 2 6.97 -63.64 11.00
C ALA A 2 7.72 -62.40 10.42
N GLY A 3 8.20 -62.48 9.18
CA GLY A 3 8.97 -61.39 8.54
C GLY A 3 8.11 -60.36 7.79
N GLN A 4 6.88 -60.70 7.41
CA GLN A 4 6.02 -59.87 6.57
C GLN A 4 5.37 -58.69 7.35
N ASP A 5 5.09 -58.90 8.64
CA ASP A 5 4.48 -57.88 9.53
C ASP A 5 5.43 -56.74 9.90
N ARG A 6 6.73 -57.03 10.05
CA ARG A 6 7.73 -56.03 10.49
C ARG A 6 8.06 -55.05 9.38
N SER A 7 8.19 -55.52 8.14
CA SER A 7 8.47 -54.69 6.97
C SER A 7 7.27 -53.80 6.61
N GLY A 8 6.04 -54.30 6.76
CA GLY A 8 4.83 -53.50 6.56
C GLY A 8 4.67 -52.38 7.60
N ARG A 9 4.95 -52.66 8.88
CA ARG A 9 4.92 -51.63 9.93
C ARG A 9 6.00 -50.56 9.72
N ILE A 10 7.21 -50.95 9.32
CA ILE A 10 8.27 -49.99 9.00
C ILE A 10 7.87 -49.11 7.81
N PHE A 11 7.32 -49.72 6.75
CA PHE A 11 6.83 -48.97 5.58
C PHE A 11 5.75 -47.95 5.97
N VAL A 12 4.75 -48.36 6.76
CA VAL A 12 3.68 -47.45 7.23
C VAL A 12 4.24 -46.31 8.09
N ILE A 13 5.20 -46.59 8.99
CA ILE A 13 5.84 -45.56 9.80
C ILE A 13 6.61 -44.57 8.91
N CYS A 14 7.41 -45.05 7.94
CA CYS A 14 8.12 -44.19 7.00
C CYS A 14 7.15 -43.34 6.17
N PHE A 15 6.05 -43.93 5.69
CA PHE A 15 5.03 -43.21 4.94
C PHE A 15 4.38 -42.11 5.79
N ILE A 16 3.99 -42.41 7.03
CA ILE A 16 3.42 -41.43 7.96
C ILE A 16 4.42 -40.31 8.23
N ILE A 17 5.69 -40.61 8.44
CA ILE A 17 6.74 -39.60 8.68
C ILE A 17 6.83 -38.66 7.46
N VAL A 18 6.89 -39.18 6.25
CA VAL A 18 6.95 -38.37 5.03
C VAL A 18 5.69 -37.52 4.86
N LEU A 19 4.51 -38.09 5.12
CA LEU A 19 3.24 -37.38 5.02
C LEU A 19 3.16 -36.23 6.04
N VAL A 20 3.51 -36.50 7.30
CA VAL A 20 3.55 -35.48 8.37
C VAL A 20 4.58 -34.41 8.04
N ALA A 21 5.79 -34.79 7.62
CA ALA A 21 6.83 -33.83 7.24
C ALA A 21 6.39 -32.94 6.06
N SER A 22 5.70 -33.52 5.07
CA SER A 22 5.15 -32.77 3.93
C SER A 22 4.04 -31.79 4.34
N LEU A 23 3.15 -32.20 5.25
CA LEU A 23 2.10 -31.33 5.78
C LEU A 23 2.69 -30.16 6.58
N VAL A 24 3.66 -30.44 7.45
CA VAL A 24 4.35 -29.42 8.24
C VAL A 24 5.12 -28.47 7.32
N GLY A 25 5.86 -29.00 6.34
CA GLY A 25 6.60 -28.20 5.37
C GLY A 25 5.71 -27.26 4.57
N THR A 26 4.58 -27.77 4.05
CA THR A 26 3.58 -26.96 3.32
C THR A 26 2.98 -25.88 4.22
N GLY A 27 2.66 -26.20 5.47
CA GLY A 27 2.11 -25.24 6.42
C GLY A 27 3.08 -24.10 6.74
N ILE A 28 4.35 -24.41 7.00
CA ILE A 28 5.40 -23.42 7.25
C ILE A 28 5.61 -22.53 6.02
N PHE A 29 5.73 -23.13 4.83
CA PHE A 29 5.89 -22.37 3.59
C PHE A 29 4.70 -21.43 3.33
N GLY A 30 3.48 -21.90 3.51
CA GLY A 30 2.28 -21.07 3.38
C GLY A 30 2.28 -19.89 4.36
N ALA A 31 2.70 -20.11 5.61
CA ALA A 31 2.79 -19.04 6.61
C ALA A 31 3.84 -17.97 6.24
N PHE A 32 4.99 -18.37 5.69
CA PHE A 32 6.02 -17.44 5.22
C PHE A 32 5.51 -16.58 4.07
N VAL A 33 4.94 -17.18 3.03
CA VAL A 33 4.41 -16.44 1.87
C VAL A 33 3.33 -15.43 2.29
N VAL A 34 2.43 -15.81 3.19
CA VAL A 34 1.39 -14.90 3.69
C VAL A 34 1.99 -13.74 4.49
N SER A 35 3.05 -14.00 5.27
CA SER A 35 3.74 -12.97 6.04
C SER A 35 4.44 -11.97 5.12
N ASP A 36 5.17 -12.46 4.12
CA ASP A 36 5.88 -11.62 3.14
C ASP A 36 4.91 -10.75 2.33
N VAL A 37 3.78 -11.32 1.87
CA VAL A 37 2.75 -10.57 1.13
C VAL A 37 2.12 -9.49 2.01
N ARG A 38 1.88 -9.77 3.29
CA ARG A 38 1.35 -8.77 4.23
C ARG A 38 2.33 -7.65 4.51
N GLU A 39 3.61 -7.96 4.65
CA GLU A 39 4.65 -6.96 4.85
C GLU A 39 4.81 -6.07 3.62
N GLN A 40 4.82 -6.67 2.41
CA GLN A 40 4.81 -5.93 1.16
C GLN A 40 3.56 -5.05 1.02
N ALA A 41 2.37 -5.57 1.33
CA ALA A 41 1.13 -4.79 1.30
C ALA A 41 1.19 -3.58 2.23
N ARG A 42 1.73 -3.76 3.44
CA ARG A 42 1.89 -2.68 4.41
C ARG A 42 2.87 -1.61 3.91
N SER A 43 3.98 -2.03 3.31
CA SER A 43 4.97 -1.13 2.71
C SER A 43 4.37 -0.32 1.55
N THR A 44 3.67 -0.99 0.63
CA THR A 44 2.96 -0.33 -0.48
C THR A 44 1.88 0.64 0.01
N ASP A 45 1.11 0.26 1.05
CA ASP A 45 0.09 1.14 1.63
C ASP A 45 0.71 2.38 2.28
N SER A 46 1.85 2.22 2.97
CA SER A 46 2.65 3.33 3.50
C SER A 46 3.09 4.28 2.39
N ALA A 47 3.58 3.73 1.27
CA ALA A 47 4.00 4.51 0.13
C ALA A 47 2.84 5.29 -0.51
N LEU A 48 1.74 4.61 -0.82
CA LEU A 48 0.53 5.20 -1.39
C LEU A 48 0.03 6.36 -0.54
N ARG A 49 -0.07 6.17 0.78
CA ARG A 49 -0.57 7.19 1.70
C ARG A 49 0.41 8.33 1.90
N SER A 50 1.72 8.07 1.93
CA SER A 50 2.74 9.13 2.07
C SER A 50 2.80 10.02 0.84
N VAL A 51 2.72 9.41 -0.35
CA VAL A 51 2.65 10.16 -1.62
C VAL A 51 1.34 10.92 -1.73
N ALA A 52 0.20 10.27 -1.48
CA ALA A 52 -1.11 10.93 -1.53
C ALA A 52 -1.18 12.11 -0.56
N TRP A 53 -0.69 11.94 0.67
CA TRP A 53 -0.62 13.03 1.64
C TRP A 53 0.20 14.20 1.14
N THR A 54 1.37 13.94 0.57
CA THR A 54 2.22 15.00 0.01
C THR A 54 1.56 15.70 -1.17
N MET A 55 0.84 14.97 -2.02
CA MET A 55 0.07 15.58 -3.11
C MET A 55 -1.05 16.47 -2.59
N LEU A 56 -1.74 16.07 -1.52
CA LEU A 56 -2.74 16.90 -0.85
C LEU A 56 -2.09 18.17 -0.27
N VAL A 57 -0.94 18.04 0.42
CA VAL A 57 -0.18 19.18 0.93
C VAL A 57 0.16 20.14 -0.22
N HIS A 58 0.77 19.63 -1.30
CA HIS A 58 1.12 20.43 -2.47
C HIS A 58 -0.09 21.17 -3.04
N ALA A 59 -1.19 20.46 -3.26
CA ALA A 59 -2.40 21.03 -3.81
C ALA A 59 -3.04 22.06 -2.87
N THR A 60 -3.02 21.84 -1.55
CA THR A 60 -3.53 22.84 -0.60
C THR A 60 -2.64 24.09 -0.52
N GLU A 61 -1.33 23.95 -0.74
CA GLU A 61 -0.38 25.07 -0.75
C GLU A 61 -0.39 25.86 -2.06
N ASP A 62 -0.65 25.20 -3.21
CA ASP A 62 -0.68 25.81 -4.55
C ASP A 62 -2.10 26.03 -5.10
N GLU A 63 -3.04 26.43 -4.22
CA GLU A 63 -4.40 26.86 -4.60
C GLU A 63 -5.20 25.79 -5.39
N GLY A 64 -5.07 24.53 -5.01
CA GLY A 64 -5.76 23.39 -5.62
C GLY A 64 -5.02 22.75 -6.80
N ARG A 65 -3.82 23.23 -7.15
CA ARG A 65 -3.02 22.68 -8.25
C ARG A 65 -2.18 21.48 -7.81
N PHE A 66 -2.34 20.38 -8.53
CA PHE A 66 -1.57 19.16 -8.30
C PHE A 66 -0.18 19.23 -8.95
N PRO A 67 0.79 18.48 -8.40
CA PRO A 67 2.10 18.35 -9.03
C PRO A 67 1.96 17.65 -10.39
N THR A 68 2.69 18.16 -11.38
CA THR A 68 2.68 17.62 -12.77
C THR A 68 3.87 16.74 -13.07
N SER A 69 4.80 16.60 -12.12
CA SER A 69 6.02 15.82 -12.24
C SER A 69 6.48 15.32 -10.87
N GLN A 70 7.33 14.29 -10.89
CA GLN A 70 7.92 13.73 -9.67
C GLN A 70 8.87 14.72 -9.01
N GLU A 71 9.62 15.50 -9.78
CA GLU A 71 10.52 16.53 -9.27
C GLU A 71 9.77 17.59 -8.46
N GLN A 72 8.60 18.01 -8.93
CA GLN A 72 7.74 18.97 -8.21
C GLN A 72 7.22 18.37 -6.90
N LEU A 73 6.82 17.08 -6.92
CA LEU A 73 6.39 16.39 -5.72
C LEU A 73 7.52 16.27 -4.68
N LEU A 74 8.73 15.90 -5.11
CA LEU A 74 9.90 15.74 -4.23
C LEU A 74 10.38 17.05 -3.60
N GLN A 75 10.07 18.20 -4.21
CA GLN A 75 10.35 19.51 -3.64
C GLN A 75 9.31 19.95 -2.59
N THR A 76 8.16 19.27 -2.54
CA THR A 76 7.10 19.56 -1.58
C THR A 76 7.55 19.11 -0.20
N ARG A 77 7.50 20.02 0.77
CA ARG A 77 7.75 19.65 2.15
C ARG A 77 6.47 19.06 2.74
N PRO A 78 6.50 17.85 3.30
CA PRO A 78 5.34 17.32 3.99
C PRO A 78 5.01 18.21 5.19
N SER A 79 3.75 18.61 5.31
CA SER A 79 3.19 19.26 6.49
C SER A 79 2.51 18.23 7.38
N GLU A 80 2.45 18.46 8.69
CA GLU A 80 1.68 17.59 9.61
C GLU A 80 0.17 17.77 9.45
N GLN A 81 -0.26 18.97 9.02
CA GLN A 81 -1.66 19.36 8.88
C GLN A 81 -1.86 20.21 7.64
N ILE A 82 -3.04 20.11 7.03
CA ILE A 82 -3.44 20.93 5.89
C ILE A 82 -4.77 21.63 6.19
N THR A 83 -4.95 22.81 5.63
CA THR A 83 -6.25 23.51 5.68
C THR A 83 -7.03 23.12 4.45
N LEU A 84 -8.10 22.34 4.64
CA LEU A 84 -8.97 21.90 3.56
C LEU A 84 -9.99 23.01 3.20
N PRO A 85 -10.39 23.12 1.93
CA PRO A 85 -11.54 23.93 1.53
C PRO A 85 -12.81 23.50 2.28
N GLU A 86 -13.74 24.42 2.57
CA GLU A 86 -15.04 24.06 3.19
C GLU A 86 -15.89 23.13 2.31
N SER A 87 -15.66 23.18 0.99
CA SER A 87 -16.27 22.30 -0.01
C SER A 87 -15.62 20.91 -0.09
N ALA A 88 -14.52 20.67 0.65
CA ALA A 88 -13.84 19.39 0.67
C ALA A 88 -14.71 18.31 1.32
N GLY A 89 -14.69 17.11 0.73
CA GLY A 89 -15.39 15.97 1.30
C GLY A 89 -14.84 15.60 2.67
N SER A 90 -15.71 15.08 3.55
CA SER A 90 -15.37 14.68 4.92
C SER A 90 -14.32 13.58 5.01
N ASP A 91 -14.11 12.86 3.91
CA ASP A 91 -13.25 11.68 3.86
C ASP A 91 -11.79 12.02 3.55
N ILE A 92 -11.50 13.27 3.16
CA ILE A 92 -10.14 13.75 2.95
C ILE A 92 -9.46 13.93 4.31
N PRO A 93 -8.27 13.36 4.54
CA PRO A 93 -7.56 13.56 5.79
C PRO A 93 -7.12 15.03 5.92
N SER A 94 -7.26 15.57 7.14
CA SER A 94 -6.78 16.92 7.50
C SER A 94 -5.42 16.91 8.17
N SER A 95 -4.93 15.73 8.56
CA SER A 95 -3.62 15.53 9.19
C SER A 95 -2.88 14.31 8.64
N MET A 96 -1.55 14.34 8.74
CA MET A 96 -0.68 13.23 8.34
C MET A 96 -1.01 11.96 9.12
N GLU A 97 -1.31 12.09 10.42
CA GLU A 97 -1.69 10.97 11.27
C GLU A 97 -2.97 10.29 10.76
N GLN A 98 -3.97 11.09 10.36
CA GLN A 98 -5.22 10.58 9.78
C GLN A 98 -4.98 9.92 8.42
N ALA A 99 -4.10 10.49 7.58
CA ALA A 99 -3.76 9.94 6.27
C ALA A 99 -3.04 8.59 6.38
N LEU A 100 -2.10 8.46 7.32
CA LEU A 100 -1.31 7.24 7.49
C LEU A 100 -2.07 6.13 8.24
N GLN A 101 -3.03 6.47 9.11
CA GLN A 101 -3.79 5.55 9.97
C GLN A 101 -2.89 4.53 10.71
N GLY A 102 -1.83 5.02 11.35
CA GLY A 102 -0.89 4.20 12.12
C GLY A 102 0.12 3.41 11.28
N LEU A 103 0.15 3.62 9.97
CA LEU A 103 1.28 3.20 9.14
C LEU A 103 2.48 4.14 9.32
N PRO A 104 3.72 3.63 9.19
CA PRO A 104 4.88 4.49 9.22
C PRO A 104 4.90 5.40 7.98
N TRP A 105 5.36 6.64 8.18
CA TRP A 105 5.71 7.54 7.09
C TRP A 105 6.83 6.93 6.24
N MET A 106 6.67 6.97 4.91
CA MET A 106 7.70 6.57 3.96
C MET A 106 8.30 7.82 3.30
N PRO A 107 9.64 7.96 3.28
CA PRO A 107 10.31 9.01 2.52
C PRO A 107 9.89 9.02 1.05
N LEU A 108 9.72 10.20 0.45
CA LEU A 108 9.14 10.31 -0.89
C LEU A 108 10.01 9.71 -2.00
N ASP A 109 11.33 9.78 -1.85
CA ASP A 109 12.28 9.11 -2.73
C ASP A 109 12.01 7.61 -2.78
N GLU A 110 11.90 6.96 -1.61
CA GLU A 110 11.55 5.53 -1.53
C GLU A 110 10.11 5.25 -1.98
N ALA A 111 9.16 6.10 -1.55
CA ALA A 111 7.75 5.89 -1.82
C ALA A 111 7.45 5.96 -3.33
N THR A 112 7.99 6.96 -4.03
CA THR A 112 7.78 7.15 -5.47
C THR A 112 8.43 6.06 -6.33
N GLU A 113 9.49 5.40 -5.84
CA GLU A 113 10.06 4.21 -6.49
C GLU A 113 9.22 2.94 -6.27
N SER A 114 8.40 2.94 -5.22
CA SER A 114 7.65 1.78 -4.79
C SER A 114 6.24 1.68 -5.37
N ILE A 115 5.72 2.78 -5.91
CA ILE A 115 4.38 2.89 -6.50
C ILE A 115 4.47 3.50 -7.89
N ASN A 116 3.37 3.40 -8.63
CA ASN A 116 3.21 4.07 -9.91
C ASN A 116 2.40 5.35 -9.73
N ILE A 117 2.88 6.43 -10.35
CA ILE A 117 2.22 7.72 -10.34
C ILE A 117 2.03 8.16 -11.79
N THR A 118 0.77 8.29 -12.19
CA THR A 118 0.41 8.90 -13.47
C THR A 118 0.11 10.37 -13.26
N TYR A 119 1.08 11.22 -13.58
CA TYR A 119 0.94 12.67 -13.53
C TYR A 119 0.09 13.18 -14.69
N ALA A 120 -0.76 14.17 -14.41
CA ALA A 120 -1.44 14.92 -15.46
C ALA A 120 -0.55 16.07 -15.95
N THR A 121 -0.67 16.43 -17.24
CA THR A 121 -0.04 17.63 -17.78
C THR A 121 -0.75 18.91 -17.34
N ASP A 122 -2.06 18.80 -17.06
CA ASP A 122 -2.86 19.89 -16.52
C ASP A 122 -2.80 19.83 -14.98
N PRO A 123 -2.31 20.90 -14.30
CA PRO A 123 -2.21 20.93 -12.84
C PRO A 123 -3.57 20.94 -12.14
N THR A 124 -4.67 21.18 -12.84
CA THR A 124 -6.03 21.10 -12.28
C THR A 124 -6.58 19.67 -12.23
N LEU A 125 -5.88 18.71 -12.85
CA LEU A 125 -6.26 17.31 -12.84
C LEU A 125 -5.49 16.55 -11.77
N ALA A 126 -6.22 15.80 -10.95
CA ALA A 126 -5.63 14.93 -9.94
C ALA A 126 -4.78 13.83 -10.62
N PRO A 127 -3.54 13.59 -10.15
CA PRO A 127 -2.74 12.45 -10.58
C PRO A 127 -3.37 11.15 -10.08
N VAL A 128 -3.04 10.04 -10.74
CA VAL A 128 -3.53 8.71 -10.36
C VAL A 128 -2.41 7.89 -9.75
N LEU A 129 -2.66 7.33 -8.58
CA LEU A 129 -1.76 6.43 -7.87
C LEU A 129 -2.12 4.98 -8.15
N GLY A 130 -1.11 4.13 -8.36
CA GLY A 130 -1.24 2.70 -8.58
C GLY A 130 -0.06 1.93 -7.98
N THR A 131 -0.11 0.60 -8.00
CA THR A 131 0.89 -0.25 -7.32
C THR A 131 1.70 -1.13 -8.27
N ASP A 132 1.51 -1.01 -9.59
CA ASP A 132 2.14 -1.87 -10.61
C ASP A 132 2.05 -3.37 -10.30
N GLY A 133 0.93 -3.80 -9.71
CA GLY A 133 0.69 -5.20 -9.35
C GLY A 133 1.35 -5.63 -8.04
N ARG A 134 2.01 -4.73 -7.31
CA ARG A 134 2.46 -4.99 -5.94
C ARG A 134 1.25 -5.17 -5.01
N PRO A 135 1.34 -6.07 -4.02
CA PRO A 135 0.30 -6.21 -3.01
C PRO A 135 0.05 -4.88 -2.31
N SER A 136 -1.22 -4.59 -2.03
CA SER A 136 -1.68 -3.48 -1.18
C SER A 136 -2.86 -3.93 -0.35
N GLY A 137 -3.19 -3.16 0.68
CA GLY A 137 -4.43 -3.30 1.42
C GLY A 137 -5.65 -3.17 0.50
N LEU A 138 -6.72 -3.88 0.86
CA LEU A 138 -8.00 -3.78 0.15
C LEU A 138 -8.53 -2.35 0.27
N GLY A 139 -8.77 -1.69 -0.86
CA GLY A 139 -9.35 -0.36 -0.89
C GLY A 139 -8.36 0.79 -0.72
N THR A 140 -7.06 0.55 -0.48
CA THR A 140 -6.10 1.64 -0.26
C THR A 140 -5.96 2.52 -1.49
N ILE A 141 -5.87 1.92 -2.69
CA ILE A 141 -5.71 2.65 -3.96
C ILE A 141 -6.95 3.50 -4.23
N GLU A 142 -8.13 2.93 -4.07
CA GLU A 142 -9.41 3.62 -4.25
C GLU A 142 -9.55 4.76 -3.25
N LEU A 143 -9.18 4.53 -2.00
CA LEU A 143 -9.23 5.52 -0.93
C LEU A 143 -8.32 6.72 -1.25
N VAL A 144 -7.03 6.49 -1.52
CA VAL A 144 -6.09 7.60 -1.77
C VAL A 144 -6.44 8.39 -3.02
N ASN A 145 -6.86 7.71 -4.09
CA ASN A 145 -7.30 8.38 -5.31
C ASN A 145 -8.61 9.16 -5.08
N SER A 146 -9.51 8.66 -4.23
CA SER A 146 -10.72 9.39 -3.87
C SER A 146 -10.41 10.71 -3.15
N TRP A 147 -9.37 10.76 -2.32
CA TRP A 147 -8.95 12.00 -1.66
C TRP A 147 -8.51 13.05 -2.67
N LEU A 148 -7.66 12.67 -3.63
CA LEU A 148 -7.16 13.58 -4.66
C LEU A 148 -8.30 14.10 -5.55
N LEU A 149 -9.24 13.22 -5.92
CA LEU A 149 -10.40 13.59 -6.71
C LEU A 149 -11.34 14.54 -5.94
N GLN A 150 -11.62 14.27 -4.67
CA GLN A 150 -12.48 15.12 -3.86
C GLN A 150 -11.85 16.50 -3.63
N LEU A 151 -10.52 16.57 -3.40
CA LEU A 151 -9.83 17.86 -3.27
C LEU A 151 -9.90 18.67 -4.56
N ARG A 152 -9.69 18.00 -5.71
CA ARG A 152 -9.86 18.62 -7.03
C ARG A 152 -11.25 19.22 -7.18
N GLU A 153 -12.29 18.44 -6.92
CA GLU A 153 -13.68 18.89 -7.03
C GLU A 153 -13.95 20.09 -6.12
N ALA A 154 -13.45 20.05 -4.89
CA ALA A 154 -13.56 21.13 -3.92
C ALA A 154 -12.85 22.42 -4.37
N SER A 155 -11.72 22.32 -5.07
CA SER A 155 -10.95 23.46 -5.59
C SER A 155 -11.51 24.06 -6.89
N SER A 156 -12.43 23.36 -7.56
CA SER A 156 -13.01 23.79 -8.84
C SER A 156 -14.29 24.63 -8.72
N GLY A 157 -14.82 24.79 -7.51
CA GLY A 157 -16.03 25.57 -7.20
C GLY A 157 -15.71 26.95 -6.64
#